data_AF-T1GBG0-F1
#
_entry.id   AF-T1GBG0-F1
#
_cell.length_a   1.000
_cell.length_b   1.000
_cell.length_c   1.000
_cell.angle_alpha   90.00
_cell.angle_beta   90.00
_cell.angle_gamma   90.00
#
_symmetry.space_group_name_H-M   'P 1'
#
loop_
_entity.id
_entity.type
_entity.pdbx_description
1 polymer ?
#
loop_
_entity_poly.entity_id
_entity_poly.type
_entity_poly.pdbx_seq_one_letter_code
_entity_poly.pdbx_strand_id
1 'polypeptide(L)'
;MSSLKEECLLNCICERADSVIICNDCRKVSFGRVRRECSQHRNISFLYDFSICPQCRRSSNIKELDISKEVAHKIFENFIN
;
A
#
# COMPACT_ATOMS: atom_id res chain seq x y z
N MET A 1 20.06 15.19 5.55
CA MET A 1 19.71 14.14 6.53
C MET A 1 20.00 12.81 5.88
N SER A 2 21.21 12.32 6.13
CA SER A 2 21.73 11.04 5.67
C SER A 2 21.05 9.90 6.41
N SER A 3 20.44 8.97 5.70
CA SER A 3 20.08 7.68 6.27
C SER A 3 20.08 6.64 5.15
N LEU A 4 21.31 6.25 4.82
CA LEU A 4 21.77 4.89 4.60
C LEU A 4 20.91 4.04 3.63
N LYS A 5 21.41 3.89 2.41
CA LYS A 5 21.21 2.68 1.62
C LYS A 5 21.88 1.53 2.39
N GLU A 6 21.24 1.02 3.43
CA GLU A 6 21.59 -0.28 3.98
C GLU A 6 21.32 -1.33 2.90
N GLU A 7 22.27 -2.24 2.69
CA GLU A 7 22.07 -3.37 1.80
C GLU A 7 20.88 -4.18 2.30
N CYS A 8 19.73 -4.02 1.64
CA CYS A 8 18.53 -4.80 1.95
C CYS A 8 18.83 -6.28 1.68
N LEU A 9 18.93 -7.07 2.76
CA LEU A 9 18.99 -8.52 2.69
C LEU A 9 17.76 -9.09 1.96
N LEU A 10 17.84 -10.36 1.52
CA LEU A 10 16.84 -11.07 0.71
C LEU A 10 15.35 -10.97 1.16
N ASN A 11 15.08 -10.51 2.39
CA ASN A 11 13.74 -10.44 3.01
C ASN A 11 13.23 -9.00 3.25
N CYS A 12 13.87 -7.99 2.68
CA CYS A 12 13.43 -6.60 2.78
C CYS A 12 12.18 -6.34 1.92
N ILE A 13 11.13 -5.76 2.51
CA ILE A 13 9.84 -5.50 1.85
C ILE A 13 9.54 -4.00 1.65
N CYS A 14 10.53 -3.14 1.85
CA CYS A 14 10.37 -1.69 1.80
C CYS A 14 10.03 -1.21 0.38
N GLU A 15 10.69 -1.79 -0.62
CA GLU A 15 10.54 -1.44 -2.04
C GLU A 15 9.50 -2.29 -2.77
N ARG A 16 8.48 -2.80 -2.06
CA ARG A 16 7.32 -3.42 -2.73
C ARG A 16 6.75 -2.44 -3.77
N ALA A 17 6.11 -2.94 -4.81
CA ALA A 17 5.37 -2.06 -5.71
C ALA A 17 4.17 -1.44 -4.98
N ASP A 18 3.75 -0.24 -5.42
CA ASP A 18 2.43 0.27 -5.07
C ASP A 18 1.34 -0.61 -5.70
N SER A 19 0.18 -0.65 -5.06
CA SER A 19 -0.93 -1.51 -5.44
C SER A 19 -2.25 -0.73 -5.35
N VAL A 20 -3.36 -1.46 -5.39
CA VAL A 20 -4.70 -0.96 -5.09
C VAL A 20 -5.20 -1.75 -3.91
N ILE A 21 -5.73 -1.05 -2.90
CA ILE A 21 -6.42 -1.68 -1.79
C ILE A 21 -7.93 -1.54 -1.95
N ILE A 22 -8.66 -2.58 -1.56
CA ILE A 22 -10.12 -2.54 -1.38
C ILE A 22 -10.46 -2.66 0.10
N CYS A 23 -11.44 -1.87 0.56
CA CYS A 23 -12.04 -2.04 1.87
C CYS A 23 -13.21 -3.02 1.79
N ASN A 24 -13.19 -4.08 2.60
CA ASN A 24 -14.27 -5.06 2.59
C ASN A 24 -15.56 -4.52 3.20
N ASP A 25 -15.50 -3.48 4.03
CA ASP A 25 -16.65 -2.93 4.73
C ASP A 25 -17.32 -1.80 3.93
N CYS A 26 -16.56 -0.81 3.45
CA CYS A 26 -17.11 0.32 2.68
C CYS A 26 -17.04 0.12 1.16
N ARG A 27 -16.42 -0.97 0.69
CA ARG A 27 -16.31 -1.39 -0.72
C ARG A 27 -15.61 -0.40 -1.66
N LYS A 28 -15.04 0.68 -1.13
CA LYS A 28 -14.24 1.64 -1.90
C LYS A 28 -12.82 1.13 -2.09
N VAL A 29 -12.24 1.46 -3.24
CA VAL A 29 -10.84 1.20 -3.58
C VAL A 29 -9.98 2.45 -3.38
N SER A 30 -8.68 2.28 -3.20
CA SER A 30 -7.71 3.38 -3.08
C SER A 30 -6.33 2.96 -3.52
N PHE A 31 -5.54 3.94 -3.98
CA PHE A 31 -4.13 3.73 -4.31
C PHE A 31 -3.32 3.50 -3.05
N GLY A 32 -2.44 2.51 -3.10
CA GLY A 32 -1.55 2.13 -2.01
C GLY A 32 -1.62 0.65 -1.70
N ARG A 33 -1.09 0.28 -0.55
CA ARG A 33 -0.91 -1.12 -0.15
C ARG A 33 -1.18 -1.29 1.34
N VAL A 34 -1.34 -2.53 1.77
CA VAL A 34 -1.52 -2.82 3.18
C VAL A 34 -0.17 -2.65 3.88
N ARG A 35 -0.21 -1.94 5.01
CA ARG A 35 0.96 -1.72 5.85
C ARG A 35 1.48 -3.06 6.36
N ARG A 36 2.78 -3.31 6.15
CA ARG A 36 3.50 -4.47 6.68
C ARG A 36 4.78 -3.99 7.34
N GLU A 37 5.12 -4.59 8.48
CA GLU A 37 6.38 -4.29 9.15
C GLU A 37 7.53 -5.00 8.42
N CYS A 38 8.59 -4.26 8.11
CA CYS A 38 9.81 -4.83 7.58
C CYS A 38 10.64 -5.38 8.75
N SER A 39 11.02 -6.65 8.68
CA SER A 39 11.87 -7.27 9.72
C SER A 39 13.26 -6.64 9.80
N GLN A 40 13.74 -6.07 8.70
CA GLN A 40 15.04 -5.41 8.59
C GLN A 40 14.99 -3.95 9.04
N HIS A 41 13.89 -3.26 8.73
CA HIS A 41 13.75 -1.83 9.01
C HIS A 41 12.55 -1.57 9.91
N ARG A 42 12.82 -1.51 11.22
CA ARG A 42 11.81 -1.21 12.24
C ARG A 42 11.43 0.27 12.18
N ASN A 43 10.18 0.59 12.51
CA ASN A 43 9.65 1.95 12.64
C ASN A 43 9.69 2.82 11.37
N ILE A 44 9.84 2.23 10.18
CA ILE A 44 9.65 2.95 8.92
C ILE A 44 8.15 2.97 8.58
N SER A 45 7.67 4.12 8.09
CA SER A 45 6.33 4.27 7.52
C SER A 45 6.45 4.81 6.10
N PHE A 46 5.66 4.28 5.18
CA PHE A 46 5.60 4.72 3.79
C PHE A 46 4.29 5.47 3.54
N LEU A 47 4.32 6.47 2.65
CA LEU A 47 3.20 7.39 2.41
C LEU A 47 1.88 6.69 2.01
N TYR A 48 1.97 5.52 1.36
CA TYR A 48 0.82 4.73 0.89
C TYR A 48 0.68 3.36 1.55
N ASP A 49 1.29 3.18 2.72
CA ASP A 49 1.08 2.00 3.56
C ASP A 49 -0.08 2.26 4.54
N PHE A 50 -1.21 1.61 4.28
CA PHE A 50 -2.43 1.78 5.07
C PHE A 50 -2.64 0.61 6.04
N SER A 51 -2.91 0.92 7.31
CA SER A 51 -3.43 -0.04 8.31
C SER A 51 -4.96 0.05 8.47
N ILE A 52 -5.55 1.15 8.00
CA ILE A 52 -6.98 1.45 8.06
C ILE A 52 -7.39 2.01 6.69
N CYS A 53 -8.60 1.70 6.26
CA CYS A 53 -9.17 2.21 5.01
C CYS A 53 -9.07 3.75 4.94
N PRO A 54 -8.39 4.32 3.93
CA PRO A 54 -8.23 5.77 3.81
C PRO A 54 -9.55 6.49 3.47
N GLN A 55 -10.53 5.76 2.91
CA GLN A 55 -11.82 6.31 2.50
C GLN A 55 -12.81 6.44 3.66
N CYS A 56 -13.02 5.37 4.43
CA CYS A 56 -13.97 5.40 5.55
C CYS A 56 -13.32 5.69 6.90
N ARG A 57 -11.99 5.54 7.02
CA ARG A 57 -11.19 5.78 8.24
C ARG A 57 -11.64 5.00 9.47
N ARG A 58 -12.38 3.91 9.28
CA ARG A 58 -12.97 3.08 10.36
C ARG A 58 -12.53 1.62 10.29
N SER A 59 -12.48 1.06 9.09
CA SER A 59 -12.19 -0.36 8.90
C SER A 59 -10.71 -0.62 8.70
N SER A 60 -10.15 -1.58 9.43
CA SER A 60 -8.86 -2.21 9.14
C SER A 60 -8.97 -3.42 8.22
N ASN A 61 -10.18 -3.81 7.82
CA ASN A 61 -10.45 -4.95 6.93
C ASN A 61 -10.23 -4.54 5.46
N ILE A 62 -8.97 -4.22 5.13
CA ILE A 62 -8.51 -3.85 3.79
C ILE A 62 -7.66 -4.97 3.19
N LYS A 63 -7.72 -5.12 1.87
CA LYS A 63 -6.93 -6.13 1.13
C LYS A 63 -6.27 -5.49 -0.08
N GLU A 64 -5.04 -5.89 -0.37
CA GLU A 64 -4.39 -5.61 -1.65
C GLU A 64 -5.08 -6.42 -2.75
N LEU A 65 -5.34 -5.78 -3.88
CA LEU A 65 -5.83 -6.42 -5.09
C LEU A 65 -4.64 -6.89 -5.92
N ASP A 66 -4.62 -8.18 -6.24
CA ASP A 66 -3.66 -8.74 -7.19
C ASP A 66 -4.14 -8.45 -8.61
N ILE A 67 -3.93 -7.20 -9.04
CA ILE A 67 -4.28 -6.73 -10.38
C ILE A 67 -3.04 -6.14 -11.06
N SER A 68 -2.97 -6.32 -12.37
CA SER A 68 -1.85 -5.80 -13.15
C SER A 68 -1.80 -4.27 -13.09
N LYS A 69 -0.61 -3.71 -13.29
CA LYS A 69 -0.39 -2.26 -13.26
C LYS A 69 -1.30 -1.55 -14.26
N GLU A 70 -1.53 -2.13 -15.43
CA GLU A 70 -2.41 -1.61 -16.48
C GLU A 70 -3.86 -1.52 -16.01
N VAL A 71 -4.33 -2.52 -15.25
CA VAL A 71 -5.68 -2.52 -14.68
C VAL A 71 -5.79 -1.48 -13.57
N ALA A 72 -4.77 -1.37 -12.71
CA ALA A 72 -4.73 -0.35 -11.66
C ALA A 72 -4.82 1.07 -12.24
N HIS A 73 -4.05 1.38 -13.29
CA HIS A 73 -4.11 2.69 -13.98
C HIS A 73 -5.51 3.00 -14.50
N LYS A 74 -6.15 2.04 -15.19
CA LYS A 74 -7.53 2.21 -15.69
C LYS A 74 -8.53 2.44 -14.56
N ILE A 75 -8.39 1.77 -13.43
CA ILE A 75 -9.26 1.99 -12.27
C ILE A 75 -9.11 3.45 -11.80
N PHE A 76 -7.88 3.96 -11.63
CA PHE A 76 -7.66 5.32 -11.13
C PHE A 76 -8.07 6.43 -12.11
N GLU A 77 -7.82 6.26 -13.41
CA GLU A 77 -8.26 7.22 -14.43
C GLU A 77 -9.79 7.40 -14.42
N ASN A 78 -10.54 6.35 -14.08
CA ASN A 78 -12.00 6.40 -13.96
C ASN A 78 -12.50 6.97 -12.62
N PHE A 79 -11.65 7.19 -11.62
CA PHE A 79 -12.03 7.82 -10.34
C PHE A 79 -11.75 9.34 -10.30
N ILE A 80 -11.03 9.89 -11.28
CA ILE A 80 -10.72 11.33 -11.39
C ILE A 80 -11.66 12.08 -12.36
N ASN A 81 -12.56 11.37 -13.06
CA ASN A 81 -13.61 11.97 -13.89
C ASN A 81 -14.99 11.89 -13.24
#